data_AF-A0A7W7QXB7-F1
#
_entry.id   AF-A0A7W7QXB7-F1
#
_cell.length_a   1.000
_cell.length_b   1.000
_cell.length_c   1.000
_cell.angle_alpha   90.00
_cell.angle_beta   90.00
_cell.angle_gamma   90.00
#
_symmetry.space_group_name_H-M   'P 1'
#
loop_
_entity.id
_entity.type
_entity.pdbx_description
1 polymer ?
#
loop_
_entity_poly.entity_id
_entity_poly.type
_entity_poly.pdbx_seq_one_letter_code
_entity_poly.pdbx_strand_id
1 'polypeptide(L)'
;MIFVGRGALLKRAATHALTAGHRVDLVVSNDPADAAGGELPYLITTDVNAQAEQLIARCTDGVVWSINNWMIFRAPLLDSGLRIYNIHNGLLPQHRGLPSAAIAYALLHGHTQYGATLHEVDVGVDTGRVLAEQPFPIAPDARHHQVLLRGIQACHQLFQRTLPAVAAGHPPEPPLPREPLPGAYYGHRSLRALTSYADHPAYGRATDLGVAAPFVPELVEALGAAVDV
;
A
#
# COMPACT_ATOMS: atom_id res chain seq x y z
N MET A 1 9.68 10.48 -12.92
CA MET A 1 8.92 10.05 -11.73
C MET A 1 9.86 9.61 -10.62
N ILE A 2 9.45 9.81 -9.37
CA ILE A 2 10.10 9.23 -8.18
C ILE A 2 9.23 8.09 -7.63
N PHE A 3 9.86 7.04 -7.12
CA PHE A 3 9.18 5.92 -6.45
C PHE A 3 9.62 5.87 -4.99
N VAL A 4 8.68 5.73 -4.06
CA VAL A 4 8.92 5.71 -2.62
C VAL A 4 8.24 4.50 -2.01
N GLY A 5 8.96 3.70 -1.24
CA GLY A 5 8.40 2.64 -0.42
C GLY A 5 9.40 1.56 -0.10
N ARG A 6 9.01 0.28 -0.13
CA ARG A 6 9.97 -0.82 0.08
C ARG A 6 9.59 -2.16 -0.56
N GLY A 7 10.58 -3.01 -0.74
CA GLY A 7 10.45 -4.42 -1.09
C GLY A 7 10.14 -4.70 -2.56
N ALA A 8 9.78 -5.96 -2.84
CA ALA A 8 9.64 -6.46 -4.21
C ALA A 8 8.59 -5.71 -5.05
N LEU A 9 7.51 -5.21 -4.43
CA LEU A 9 6.47 -4.48 -5.16
C LEU A 9 6.98 -3.12 -5.65
N LEU A 10 7.76 -2.39 -4.83
CA LEU A 10 8.44 -1.16 -5.22
C LEU A 10 9.39 -1.40 -6.40
N LYS A 11 10.28 -2.41 -6.27
CA LYS A 11 11.24 -2.76 -7.32
C LYS A 11 10.54 -3.07 -8.64
N ARG A 12 9.51 -3.92 -8.59
CA ARG A 12 8.72 -4.30 -9.77
C ARG A 12 8.04 -3.10 -10.42
N ALA A 13 7.53 -2.15 -9.64
CA ALA A 13 6.89 -0.95 -10.17
C ALA A 13 7.88 -0.02 -10.87
N ALA A 14 9.03 0.24 -10.23
CA ALA A 14 10.09 1.08 -10.81
C ALA A 14 10.69 0.44 -12.09
N THR A 15 10.98 -0.87 -12.05
CA THR A 15 11.45 -1.61 -13.24
C THR A 15 10.40 -1.60 -14.36
N HIS A 16 9.12 -1.82 -14.04
CA HIS A 16 8.06 -1.78 -15.04
C HIS A 16 7.97 -0.40 -15.71
N ALA A 17 8.08 0.69 -14.94
CA ALA A 17 8.08 2.04 -15.49
C ALA A 17 9.25 2.27 -16.45
N LEU A 18 10.47 1.87 -16.06
CA LEU A 18 11.63 1.92 -16.95
C LEU A 18 11.43 1.12 -18.24
N THR A 19 10.98 -0.14 -18.14
CA THR A 19 10.76 -1.01 -19.30
C THR A 19 9.65 -0.49 -20.21
N ALA A 20 8.65 0.21 -19.66
CA ALA A 20 7.60 0.89 -20.41
C ALA A 20 8.05 2.20 -21.07
N GLY A 21 9.33 2.58 -20.94
CA GLY A 21 9.90 3.79 -21.56
C GLY A 21 9.71 5.07 -20.73
N HIS A 22 9.24 4.95 -19.48
CA HIS A 22 9.12 6.09 -18.58
C HIS A 22 10.42 6.34 -17.82
N ARG A 23 10.69 7.61 -17.53
CA ARG A 23 11.86 7.99 -16.74
C ARG A 23 11.63 7.73 -15.25
N VAL A 24 12.55 7.00 -14.64
CA VAL A 24 12.65 6.85 -13.18
C VAL A 24 13.81 7.72 -12.68
N ASP A 25 13.48 8.80 -12.00
CA ASP A 25 14.45 9.80 -11.51
C ASP A 25 15.17 9.33 -10.24
N LEU A 26 14.42 8.65 -9.37
CA LEU A 26 14.90 8.18 -8.07
C LEU A 26 13.96 7.09 -7.53
N VAL A 27 14.55 6.11 -6.86
CA VAL A 27 13.84 5.18 -5.97
C VAL A 27 14.26 5.46 -4.54
N VAL A 28 13.30 5.66 -3.65
CA VAL A 28 13.51 5.97 -2.23
C VAL A 28 13.01 4.79 -1.41
N SER A 29 13.85 4.25 -0.54
CA SER A 29 13.48 3.18 0.39
C SER A 29 14.09 3.40 1.77
N ASN A 30 13.47 2.84 2.80
CA ASN A 30 14.05 2.75 4.14
C ASN A 30 14.78 1.42 4.39
N ASP A 31 14.86 0.55 3.39
CA ASP A 31 15.50 -0.76 3.46
C ASP A 31 16.71 -0.82 2.52
N PRO A 32 17.95 -0.91 3.04
CA PRO A 32 19.16 -1.02 2.22
C PRO A 32 19.15 -2.22 1.27
N ALA A 33 18.43 -3.30 1.59
CA ALA A 33 18.31 -4.47 0.70
C ALA A 33 17.57 -4.13 -0.60
N ASP A 34 16.84 -3.01 -0.64
CA ASP A 34 16.17 -2.57 -1.86
C ASP A 34 17.15 -2.04 -2.91
N ALA A 35 18.24 -1.39 -2.50
CA ALA A 35 19.26 -0.88 -3.41
C ALA A 35 20.21 -1.95 -3.94
N ALA A 36 20.24 -3.15 -3.33
CA ALA A 36 21.16 -4.21 -3.72
C ALA A 36 20.87 -4.73 -5.13
N GLY A 37 21.89 -4.69 -6.01
CA GLY A 37 21.88 -5.33 -7.33
C GLY A 37 21.08 -4.63 -8.42
N GLY A 38 20.71 -3.35 -8.24
CA GLY A 38 19.95 -2.57 -9.22
C GLY A 38 20.76 -1.49 -9.92
N GLU A 39 20.40 -1.18 -11.17
CA GLU A 39 20.95 -0.05 -11.95
C GLU A 39 20.21 1.28 -11.69
N LEU A 40 19.11 1.22 -10.94
CA LEU A 40 18.29 2.38 -10.60
C LEU A 40 18.98 3.29 -9.58
N PRO A 41 18.85 4.62 -9.69
CA PRO A 41 19.33 5.52 -8.65
C PRO A 41 18.50 5.33 -7.38
N TYR A 42 19.14 4.91 -6.28
CA TYR A 42 18.52 4.76 -4.97
C TYR A 42 18.90 5.88 -4.01
N LEU A 43 17.95 6.25 -3.15
CA LEU A 43 18.17 7.01 -1.92
C LEU A 43 17.65 6.18 -0.75
N ILE A 44 18.52 5.83 0.18
CA ILE A 44 18.13 5.13 1.40
C ILE A 44 17.96 6.14 2.53
N THR A 45 16.75 6.23 3.08
CA THR A 45 16.41 7.12 4.19
C THR A 45 15.30 6.54 5.04
N THR A 46 15.31 6.83 6.34
CA THR A 46 14.19 6.54 7.25
C THR A 46 13.20 7.69 7.38
N ASP A 47 13.55 8.87 6.88
CA ASP A 47 12.68 10.04 6.80
C ASP A 47 12.70 10.64 5.39
N VAL A 48 11.61 10.43 4.65
CA VAL A 48 11.45 10.97 3.30
C VAL A 48 11.28 12.49 3.31
N ASN A 49 10.76 13.07 4.39
CA ASN A 49 10.47 14.50 4.47
C ASN A 49 11.74 15.32 4.67
N ALA A 50 12.73 14.78 5.39
CA ALA A 50 14.07 15.36 5.48
C ALA A 50 14.78 15.44 4.11
N GLN A 51 14.31 14.68 3.11
CA GLN A 51 14.86 14.63 1.77
C GLN A 51 14.04 15.46 0.76
N ALA A 52 13.09 16.28 1.22
CA ALA A 52 12.16 16.99 0.35
C ALA A 52 12.86 17.84 -0.72
N GLU A 53 13.86 18.64 -0.35
CA GLU A 53 14.62 19.47 -1.31
C GLU A 53 15.25 18.63 -2.42
N GLN A 54 15.86 17.50 -2.08
CA GLN A 54 16.46 16.59 -3.03
C GLN A 54 15.43 15.92 -3.94
N LEU A 55 14.28 15.50 -3.38
CA LEU A 55 13.20 14.90 -4.16
C LEU A 55 12.60 15.90 -5.14
N ILE A 56 12.33 17.13 -4.70
CA ILE A 56 11.78 18.21 -5.52
C ILE A 56 12.74 18.55 -6.66
N ALA A 57 14.03 18.72 -6.37
CA ALA A 57 15.03 19.06 -7.37
C ALA A 57 15.25 17.95 -8.42
N ARG A 58 15.06 16.67 -8.04
CA ARG A 58 15.26 15.52 -8.94
C ARG A 58 14.02 15.12 -9.72
N CYS A 59 12.82 15.40 -9.22
CA CYS A 59 11.58 14.93 -9.83
C CYS A 59 11.28 15.71 -11.11
N THR A 60 11.46 15.08 -12.27
CA THR A 60 11.42 15.81 -13.55
C THR A 60 10.03 16.01 -14.14
N ASP A 61 9.05 15.23 -13.68
CA ASP A 61 7.65 15.29 -14.10
C ASP A 61 6.69 15.64 -12.94
N GLY A 62 7.24 15.91 -11.75
CA GLY A 62 6.47 16.21 -10.55
C GLY A 62 5.58 15.05 -10.07
N VAL A 63 5.86 13.80 -10.46
CA VAL A 63 5.08 12.61 -10.04
C VAL A 63 5.87 11.76 -9.06
N VAL A 64 5.23 11.44 -7.93
CA VAL A 64 5.75 10.53 -6.90
C VAL A 64 4.77 9.36 -6.74
N TRP A 65 5.29 8.14 -6.86
CA TRP A 65 4.56 6.90 -6.56
C TRP A 65 4.93 6.39 -5.17
N SER A 66 3.94 6.30 -4.28
CA SER A 66 4.03 5.62 -2.99
C SER A 66 3.54 4.18 -3.14
N ILE A 67 4.42 3.22 -2.91
CA ILE A 67 4.13 1.79 -3.13
C ILE A 67 4.71 0.97 -1.98
N ASN A 68 3.83 0.36 -1.19
CA ASN A 68 4.22 -0.36 0.03
C ASN A 68 5.13 0.51 0.93
N ASN A 69 4.75 1.77 1.13
CA ASN A 69 5.55 2.77 1.81
C ASN A 69 5.23 2.85 3.30
N TRP A 70 6.26 2.83 4.14
CA TRP A 70 6.16 2.91 5.60
C TRP A 70 6.45 4.31 6.15
N MET A 71 6.92 5.21 5.29
CA MET A 71 7.18 6.61 5.64
C MET A 71 5.93 7.45 5.34
N ILE A 72 5.60 8.38 6.22
CA ILE A 72 4.46 9.28 6.05
C ILE A 72 4.92 10.58 5.40
N PHE A 73 4.24 10.98 4.32
CA PHE A 73 4.44 12.28 3.69
C PHE A 73 3.85 13.40 4.56
N ARG A 74 4.59 14.48 4.73
CA ARG A 74 4.23 15.65 5.53
C ARG A 74 4.40 16.93 4.71
N ALA A 75 4.09 18.07 5.33
CA ALA A 75 4.13 19.41 4.73
C ALA A 75 5.31 19.66 3.76
N PRO A 76 6.59 19.30 4.05
CA PRO A 76 7.68 19.54 3.11
C PRO A 76 7.50 18.93 1.72
N LEU A 77 6.77 17.82 1.61
CA LEU A 77 6.46 17.16 0.35
C LEU A 77 5.01 17.42 -0.10
N LEU A 78 4.05 17.47 0.82
CA LEU A 78 2.65 17.72 0.49
C LEU A 78 2.42 19.14 -0.05
N ASP A 79 3.18 20.12 0.42
CA ASP A 79 3.05 21.53 0.01
C ASP A 79 3.98 21.89 -1.16
N SER A 80 4.76 20.92 -1.66
CA SER A 80 5.81 21.15 -2.66
C SER A 80 5.31 21.28 -4.11
N GLY A 81 4.04 20.97 -4.36
CA GLY A 81 3.48 20.86 -5.71
C GLY A 81 3.77 19.51 -6.40
N LEU A 82 4.50 18.60 -5.76
CA LEU A 82 4.61 17.21 -6.23
C LEU A 82 3.24 16.51 -6.14
N ARG A 83 2.89 15.78 -7.20
CA ARG A 83 1.69 14.94 -7.26
C ARG A 83 2.04 13.56 -6.73
N ILE A 84 1.61 13.29 -5.49
CA ILE A 84 1.92 12.06 -4.79
C ILE A 84 0.73 11.12 -4.89
N TYR A 85 0.93 9.96 -5.51
CA TYR A 85 -0.09 8.93 -5.67
C TYR A 85 0.31 7.67 -4.91
N ASN A 86 -0.62 7.09 -4.16
CA ASN A 86 -0.40 5.87 -3.41
C ASN A 86 -1.21 4.71 -4.00
N ILE A 87 -0.54 3.56 -4.17
CA ILE A 87 -1.19 2.28 -4.45
C ILE A 87 -1.35 1.54 -3.13
N HIS A 88 -2.57 1.59 -2.61
CA HIS A 88 -2.96 1.00 -1.34
C HIS A 88 -3.55 -0.40 -1.52
N ASN A 89 -3.18 -1.34 -0.65
CA ASN A 89 -3.75 -2.69 -0.61
C ASN A 89 -5.00 -2.74 0.29
N GLY A 90 -6.06 -2.12 -0.21
CA GLY A 90 -7.39 -2.13 0.38
C GLY A 90 -8.33 -1.25 -0.45
N LEU A 91 -9.64 -1.53 -0.40
CA LEU A 91 -10.66 -0.65 -0.98
C LEU A 91 -10.93 0.53 -0.03
N LEU A 92 -10.83 1.76 -0.53
CA LEU A 92 -11.03 2.97 0.27
C LEU A 92 -12.48 3.48 0.13
N PRO A 93 -13.09 3.98 1.22
CA PRO A 93 -12.49 4.27 2.55
C PRO A 93 -12.55 3.11 3.55
N GLN A 94 -13.01 1.92 3.16
CA GLN A 94 -13.30 0.81 4.07
C GLN A 94 -12.06 0.21 4.75
N HIS A 95 -10.92 0.20 4.06
CA HIS A 95 -9.75 -0.58 4.46
C HIS A 95 -8.50 0.30 4.63
N ARG A 96 -8.60 1.46 5.27
CA ARG A 96 -7.44 2.36 5.49
C ARG A 96 -6.43 1.77 6.48
N GLY A 97 -5.18 2.21 6.38
CA GLY A 97 -4.12 1.88 7.32
C GLY A 97 -3.31 0.67 6.88
N LEU A 98 -2.95 -0.20 7.83
CA LEU A 98 -2.10 -1.36 7.58
C LEU A 98 -2.89 -2.46 6.84
N PRO A 99 -2.45 -2.90 5.65
CA PRO A 99 -3.13 -3.97 4.91
C PRO A 99 -3.23 -5.28 5.70
N SER A 100 -2.19 -5.63 6.48
CA SER A 100 -2.17 -6.85 7.29
C SER A 100 -3.30 -6.85 8.35
N ALA A 101 -3.59 -5.70 8.96
CA ALA A 101 -4.73 -5.54 9.84
C ALA A 101 -6.04 -5.52 9.06
N ALA A 102 -6.14 -4.69 8.03
CA ALA A 102 -7.37 -4.48 7.27
C ALA A 102 -7.92 -5.78 6.66
N ILE A 103 -7.05 -6.67 6.19
CA ILE A 103 -7.42 -8.00 5.70
C ILE A 103 -8.01 -8.87 6.82
N ALA A 104 -7.37 -8.90 7.99
CA ALA A 104 -7.86 -9.68 9.12
C ALA A 104 -9.27 -9.22 9.54
N TYR A 105 -9.48 -7.90 9.65
CA TYR A 105 -10.79 -7.35 9.98
C TYR A 105 -11.82 -7.53 8.85
N ALA A 106 -11.42 -7.47 7.58
CA ALA A 106 -12.33 -7.80 6.47
C ALA A 106 -12.84 -9.24 6.58
N LEU A 107 -11.97 -10.19 6.96
CA LEU A 107 -12.35 -11.59 7.17
C LEU A 107 -13.21 -11.80 8.43
N LEU A 108 -12.92 -11.07 9.51
CA LEU A 108 -13.73 -11.08 10.74
C LEU A 108 -15.13 -10.51 10.51
N HIS A 109 -15.25 -9.41 9.78
CA HIS A 109 -16.53 -8.77 9.46
C HIS A 109 -17.28 -9.45 8.30
N GLY A 110 -16.75 -10.53 7.74
CA GLY A 110 -17.42 -11.28 6.67
C GLY A 110 -17.53 -10.55 5.34
N HIS A 111 -16.59 -9.64 5.05
CA HIS A 111 -16.54 -8.97 3.75
C HIS A 111 -16.39 -10.01 2.63
N THR A 112 -17.11 -9.83 1.52
CA THR A 112 -17.07 -10.70 0.34
C THR A 112 -16.20 -10.14 -0.78
N GLN A 113 -15.64 -8.94 -0.59
CA GLN A 113 -14.82 -8.24 -1.56
C GLN A 113 -13.66 -7.52 -0.86
N TYR A 114 -12.50 -7.53 -1.50
CA TYR A 114 -11.34 -6.71 -1.15
C TYR A 114 -10.77 -6.09 -2.44
N GLY A 115 -9.61 -5.45 -2.37
CA GLY A 115 -9.02 -4.87 -3.57
C GLY A 115 -7.82 -3.99 -3.29
N ALA A 116 -7.40 -3.30 -4.34
CA ALA A 116 -6.39 -2.24 -4.28
C ALA A 116 -6.98 -0.90 -4.73
N THR A 117 -6.43 0.19 -4.22
CA THR A 117 -6.86 1.56 -4.53
C THR A 117 -5.68 2.42 -4.94
N LEU A 118 -5.84 3.19 -6.01
CA LEU A 118 -5.00 4.31 -6.37
C LEU A 118 -5.68 5.57 -5.84
N HIS A 119 -4.98 6.34 -5.03
CA HIS A 119 -5.49 7.62 -4.53
C HIS A 119 -4.40 8.69 -4.48
N GLU A 120 -4.83 9.95 -4.48
CA GLU A 120 -3.97 11.09 -4.15
C GLU A 120 -3.63 11.03 -2.65
N VAL A 121 -2.38 11.34 -2.31
CA VAL A 121 -1.96 11.43 -0.91
C VAL A 121 -2.29 12.83 -0.39
N ASP A 122 -2.98 12.89 0.74
CA ASP A 122 -3.25 14.11 1.49
C ASP A 122 -2.58 14.02 2.88
N VAL A 123 -2.98 14.91 3.82
CA VAL A 123 -2.40 14.95 5.17
C VAL A 123 -2.76 13.73 6.04
N GLY A 124 -3.81 13.00 5.69
CA GLY A 124 -4.25 11.82 6.42
C GLY A 124 -3.69 10.52 5.83
N VAL A 125 -3.98 9.41 6.50
CA VAL A 125 -3.60 8.08 6.03
C VAL A 125 -4.75 7.51 5.22
N ASP A 126 -4.50 7.33 3.92
CA ASP A 126 -5.45 6.77 2.95
C ASP A 126 -6.80 7.53 2.91
N THR A 127 -6.76 8.86 3.04
CA THR A 127 -7.96 9.73 3.04
C THR A 127 -8.15 10.55 1.78
N GLY A 128 -7.11 10.69 0.96
CA GLY A 128 -7.17 11.50 -0.24
C GLY A 128 -8.06 10.90 -1.33
N ARG A 129 -8.24 11.67 -2.40
CA ARG A 129 -9.18 11.37 -3.48
C ARG A 129 -8.83 10.05 -4.18
N VAL A 130 -9.78 9.13 -4.21
CA VAL A 130 -9.68 7.87 -4.97
C VAL A 130 -9.73 8.16 -6.47
N LEU A 131 -8.79 7.61 -7.22
CA LEU A 131 -8.69 7.77 -8.67
C LEU A 131 -9.05 6.48 -9.42
N ALA A 132 -8.67 5.33 -8.89
CA ALA A 132 -8.97 4.04 -9.50
C ALA A 132 -8.92 2.93 -8.47
N GLU A 133 -9.62 1.83 -8.74
CA GLU A 133 -9.60 0.64 -7.88
C GLU A 133 -9.45 -0.63 -8.71
N GLN A 134 -9.02 -1.69 -8.02
CA GLN A 134 -8.96 -3.06 -8.54
C GLN A 134 -9.61 -4.00 -7.52
N PRO A 135 -10.95 -4.14 -7.52
CA PRO A 135 -11.62 -5.05 -6.61
C PRO A 135 -11.42 -6.53 -7.02
N PHE A 136 -11.54 -7.42 -6.04
CA PHE A 136 -11.62 -8.86 -6.25
C PHE A 136 -12.49 -9.53 -5.17
N PRO A 137 -13.15 -10.65 -5.49
CA PRO A 137 -13.96 -11.39 -4.52
C PRO A 137 -13.09 -12.10 -3.47
N ILE A 138 -13.56 -12.13 -2.24
CA ILE A 138 -13.03 -12.98 -1.16
C ILE A 138 -13.80 -14.29 -1.20
N ALA A 139 -13.12 -15.43 -1.37
CA ALA A 139 -13.76 -16.74 -1.30
C ALA A 139 -14.27 -17.03 0.13
N PRO A 140 -15.38 -17.78 0.30
CA PRO A 140 -15.94 -18.06 1.63
C PRO A 140 -14.96 -18.73 2.60
N ASP A 141 -14.02 -19.51 2.10
CA ASP A 141 -12.97 -20.22 2.85
C ASP A 141 -11.60 -19.53 2.78
N ALA A 142 -11.52 -18.33 2.19
CA ALA A 142 -10.27 -17.61 2.02
C ALA A 142 -9.60 -17.32 3.36
N ARG A 143 -8.29 -17.59 3.39
CA ARG A 143 -7.38 -17.32 4.50
C ARG A 143 -6.66 -15.99 4.28
N HIS A 144 -6.18 -15.38 5.36
CA HIS A 144 -5.50 -14.08 5.34
C HIS A 144 -4.42 -13.98 4.26
N HIS A 145 -3.51 -14.95 4.23
CA HIS A 145 -2.41 -14.95 3.25
C HIS A 145 -2.89 -15.00 1.79
N GLN A 146 -4.00 -15.67 1.51
CA GLN A 146 -4.56 -15.73 0.15
C GLN A 146 -5.12 -14.37 -0.28
N VAL A 147 -5.82 -13.68 0.62
CA VAL A 147 -6.30 -12.32 0.39
C VAL A 147 -5.13 -11.35 0.22
N LEU A 148 -4.09 -11.48 1.05
CA LEU A 148 -2.88 -10.67 0.96
C LEU A 148 -2.17 -10.82 -0.40
N LEU A 149 -1.90 -12.06 -0.82
CA LEU A 149 -1.25 -12.34 -2.10
C LEU A 149 -2.08 -11.84 -3.28
N ARG A 150 -3.40 -12.01 -3.22
CA ARG A 150 -4.32 -11.47 -4.25
C ARG A 150 -4.34 -9.94 -4.25
N GLY A 151 -4.25 -9.31 -3.08
CA GLY A 151 -4.11 -7.87 -2.91
C GLY A 151 -2.83 -7.32 -3.53
N ILE A 152 -1.69 -7.97 -3.31
CA ILE A 152 -0.41 -7.60 -3.93
C ILE A 152 -0.51 -7.69 -5.47
N GLN A 153 -1.15 -8.74 -5.99
CA GLN A 153 -1.42 -8.87 -7.43
C GLN A 153 -2.30 -7.71 -7.94
N ALA A 154 -3.38 -7.39 -7.22
CA ALA A 154 -4.29 -6.31 -7.56
C ALA A 154 -3.58 -4.94 -7.58
N CYS A 155 -2.73 -4.66 -6.58
CA CYS A 155 -1.89 -3.46 -6.53
C CYS A 155 -0.99 -3.34 -7.77
N HIS A 156 -0.31 -4.42 -8.14
CA HIS A 156 0.56 -4.42 -9.30
C HIS A 156 -0.22 -4.17 -10.59
N GLN A 157 -1.34 -4.89 -10.79
CA GLN A 157 -2.21 -4.71 -11.97
C GLN A 157 -2.78 -3.29 -12.06
N LEU A 158 -3.17 -2.72 -10.91
CA LEU A 158 -3.68 -1.35 -10.83
C LEU A 158 -2.59 -0.37 -11.26
N PHE A 159 -1.40 -0.45 -10.67
CA PHE A 159 -0.26 0.39 -11.04
C PHE A 159 0.03 0.32 -12.55
N GLN A 160 0.19 -0.88 -13.11
CA GLN A 160 0.49 -1.08 -14.53
C GLN A 160 -0.56 -0.44 -15.44
N ARG A 161 -1.84 -0.59 -15.09
CA ARG A 161 -2.95 -0.02 -15.86
C ARG A 161 -2.99 1.51 -15.77
N THR A 162 -2.69 2.08 -14.62
CA THR A 162 -2.82 3.53 -14.39
C THR A 162 -1.58 4.33 -14.76
N LEU A 163 -0.42 3.68 -14.81
CA LEU A 163 0.86 4.33 -15.08
C LEU A 163 0.87 5.18 -16.36
N PRO A 164 0.40 4.71 -17.53
CA PRO A 164 0.45 5.52 -18.76
C PRO A 164 -0.36 6.82 -18.65
N ALA A 165 -1.54 6.76 -18.02
CA ALA A 165 -2.43 7.90 -17.88
C ALA A 165 -1.86 8.94 -16.91
N VAL A 166 -1.34 8.50 -15.76
CA VAL A 166 -0.64 9.36 -14.79
C VAL A 166 0.61 10.00 -15.41
N ALA A 167 1.41 9.22 -16.15
CA ALA A 167 2.61 9.70 -16.84
C ALA A 167 2.30 10.78 -17.88
N ALA A 168 1.17 10.64 -18.58
CA ALA A 168 0.69 11.63 -19.55
C ALA A 168 0.08 12.88 -18.89
N GLY A 169 0.02 12.96 -17.57
CA GLY A 169 -0.61 14.07 -16.84
C GLY A 169 -2.14 14.01 -16.79
N HIS A 170 -2.73 12.87 -17.15
CA HIS A 170 -4.17 12.64 -17.19
C HIS A 170 -4.52 11.47 -16.25
N PRO A 171 -4.37 11.62 -14.92
CA PRO A 171 -4.71 10.55 -14.00
C PRO A 171 -6.17 10.11 -14.18
N PRO A 172 -6.50 8.82 -13.96
CA PRO A 172 -7.86 8.33 -14.11
C PRO A 172 -8.87 9.13 -13.29
N GLU A 173 -10.07 9.28 -13.82
CA GLU A 173 -11.19 9.80 -13.04
C GLU A 173 -11.72 8.73 -12.07
N PRO A 174 -12.21 9.16 -10.89
CA PRO A 174 -12.75 8.24 -9.90
C PRO A 174 -13.83 7.33 -10.52
N PRO A 175 -13.92 6.05 -10.10
CA PRO A 175 -15.03 5.21 -10.48
C PRO A 175 -16.36 5.84 -10.01
N LEU A 176 -17.46 5.52 -10.69
CA LEU A 176 -18.80 5.93 -10.26
C LEU A 176 -19.00 5.59 -8.76
N PRO A 177 -19.70 6.45 -7.99
CA PRO A 177 -19.91 6.22 -6.57
C PRO A 177 -20.48 4.82 -6.32
N ARG A 178 -19.79 4.03 -5.49
CA ARG A 178 -20.42 2.88 -4.84
C ARG A 178 -21.33 3.39 -3.72
N GLU A 179 -22.25 2.55 -3.25
CA GLU A 179 -22.93 2.84 -1.99
C GLU A 179 -21.88 3.17 -0.92
N PRO A 180 -22.08 4.25 -0.15
CA PRO A 180 -21.13 4.67 0.86
C PRO A 180 -21.05 3.59 1.94
N LEU A 181 -20.05 2.74 1.84
CA LEU A 181 -19.70 1.81 2.90
C LEU A 181 -18.90 2.58 3.96
N PRO A 182 -19.20 2.38 5.26
CA PRO A 182 -18.55 3.10 6.32
C PRO A 182 -17.03 2.89 6.24
N GLY A 183 -16.30 4.00 6.22
CA GLY A 183 -14.84 3.94 6.25
C GLY A 183 -14.34 3.39 7.59
N ALA A 184 -13.24 2.65 7.56
CA ALA A 184 -12.56 2.20 8.76
C ALA A 184 -11.06 2.42 8.63
N TYR A 185 -10.37 2.47 9.77
CA TYR A 185 -8.93 2.62 9.84
C TYR A 185 -8.36 1.50 10.72
N TYR A 186 -7.43 0.73 10.16
CA TYR A 186 -6.81 -0.42 10.81
C TYR A 186 -5.31 -0.18 10.99
N GLY A 187 -4.93 0.35 12.15
CA GLY A 187 -3.53 0.62 12.49
C GLY A 187 -2.91 -0.45 13.39
N HIS A 188 -1.73 -0.15 13.96
CA HIS A 188 -1.06 -1.04 14.93
C HIS A 188 -1.94 -1.38 16.15
N ARG A 189 -2.82 -0.46 16.59
CA ARG A 189 -3.79 -0.75 17.66
C ARG A 189 -4.74 -1.87 17.24
N SER A 190 -5.22 -1.84 16.00
CA SER A 190 -6.12 -2.86 15.46
C SER A 190 -5.41 -4.21 15.36
N LEU A 191 -4.13 -4.24 14.95
CA LEU A 191 -3.31 -5.47 14.98
C LEU A 191 -3.23 -6.07 16.38
N ARG A 192 -2.86 -5.26 17.38
CA ARG A 192 -2.73 -5.72 18.78
C ARG A 192 -4.06 -6.19 19.37
N ALA A 193 -5.18 -5.66 18.88
CA ALA A 193 -6.51 -6.06 19.32
C ALA A 193 -7.03 -7.34 18.64
N LEU A 194 -6.34 -7.89 17.63
CA LEU A 194 -6.83 -9.06 16.89
C LEU A 194 -7.10 -10.26 17.80
N THR A 195 -6.26 -10.47 18.82
CA THR A 195 -6.38 -11.62 19.72
C THR A 195 -7.62 -11.56 20.61
N SER A 196 -8.23 -10.39 20.79
CA SER A 196 -9.55 -10.28 21.43
C SER A 196 -10.68 -10.94 20.64
N TYR A 197 -10.43 -11.31 19.38
CA TYR A 197 -11.36 -12.05 18.53
C TYR A 197 -11.09 -13.55 18.52
N ALA A 198 -10.30 -14.10 19.46
CA ALA A 198 -9.93 -15.53 19.45
C ALA A 198 -11.14 -16.49 19.36
N ASP A 199 -12.25 -16.16 20.01
CA ASP A 199 -13.50 -16.94 20.00
C ASP A 199 -14.37 -16.69 18.76
N HIS A 200 -13.98 -15.75 17.89
CA HIS A 200 -14.73 -15.44 16.68
C HIS A 200 -14.60 -16.60 15.67
N PRO A 201 -15.69 -17.07 15.03
CA PRO A 201 -15.65 -18.23 14.12
C PRO A 201 -14.72 -18.02 12.91
N ALA A 202 -14.52 -16.77 12.49
CA ALA A 202 -13.60 -16.43 11.40
C ALA A 202 -12.15 -16.18 11.86
N TYR A 203 -11.84 -16.24 13.15
CA TYR A 203 -10.50 -15.92 13.68
C TYR A 203 -9.41 -16.77 13.02
N GLY A 204 -9.62 -18.09 12.97
CA GLY A 204 -8.64 -19.02 12.38
C GLY A 204 -8.28 -18.70 10.93
N ARG A 205 -9.25 -18.30 10.09
CA ARG A 205 -8.95 -17.88 8.71
C ARG A 205 -8.38 -16.46 8.62
N ALA A 206 -8.80 -15.57 9.54
CA ALA A 206 -8.36 -14.18 9.59
C ALA A 206 -6.90 -14.01 10.06
N THR A 207 -6.36 -15.02 10.76
CA THR A 207 -4.99 -15.03 11.28
C THR A 207 -4.11 -16.10 10.65
N ASP A 208 -4.61 -16.82 9.63
CA ASP A 208 -3.82 -17.80 8.90
C ASP A 208 -2.88 -17.13 7.89
N LEU A 209 -1.64 -16.90 8.34
CA LEU A 209 -0.60 -16.23 7.58
C LEU A 209 0.10 -17.14 6.58
N GLY A 210 -0.09 -18.47 6.64
CA GLY A 210 0.51 -19.46 5.73
C GLY A 210 1.93 -19.12 5.28
N VAL A 211 2.15 -19.15 3.95
CA VAL A 211 3.43 -18.81 3.31
C VAL A 211 3.79 -17.32 3.39
N ALA A 212 2.84 -16.46 3.79
CA ALA A 212 3.05 -15.02 3.86
C ALA A 212 3.63 -14.55 5.20
N ALA A 213 3.66 -15.39 6.24
CA ALA A 213 4.17 -15.04 7.57
C ALA A 213 5.52 -14.28 7.56
N PRO A 214 6.55 -14.67 6.79
CA PRO A 214 7.82 -13.95 6.74
C PRO A 214 7.73 -12.51 6.21
N PHE A 215 6.65 -12.18 5.51
CA PHE A 215 6.44 -10.87 4.87
C PHE A 215 5.50 -9.95 5.66
N VAL A 216 4.91 -10.43 6.75
CA VAL A 216 4.06 -9.64 7.68
C VAL A 216 4.52 -9.82 9.14
N PRO A 217 5.80 -9.54 9.45
CA PRO A 217 6.36 -9.76 10.79
C PRO A 217 5.60 -9.01 11.89
N GLU A 218 5.03 -7.84 11.59
CA GLU A 218 4.23 -7.06 12.53
C GLU A 218 2.95 -7.77 12.97
N LEU A 219 2.37 -8.60 12.10
CA LEU A 219 1.19 -9.40 12.42
C LEU A 219 1.59 -10.69 13.15
N VAL A 220 2.71 -11.32 12.77
CA VAL A 220 3.28 -12.45 13.53
C VAL A 220 3.55 -12.06 14.97
N GLU A 221 4.20 -10.91 15.19
CA GLU A 221 4.49 -10.38 16.53
C GLU A 221 3.20 -10.11 17.31
N ALA A 222 2.20 -9.46 16.69
CA ALA A 222 0.93 -9.17 17.35
C ALA A 222 0.16 -10.43 17.77
N LEU A 223 0.25 -11.51 17.00
CA LEU A 223 -0.38 -12.79 17.31
C LEU A 223 0.41 -13.62 18.33
N GLY A 224 1.74 -13.55 18.31
CA GLY A 224 2.62 -14.26 19.24
C GLY A 224 2.68 -13.63 20.63
N ALA A 225 2.64 -12.30 20.73
CA ALA A 225 2.65 -11.57 22.01
C ALA A 225 1.41 -11.82 22.88
N ALA A 226 0.37 -12.46 22.35
CA ALA A 226 -0.84 -12.82 23.07
C ALA A 226 -0.84 -14.24 23.67
N VAL A 227 0.26 -14.99 23.51
CA VAL A 227 0.43 -16.34 24.09
C VAL A 227 1.12 -16.29 25.47
N ASP A 228 1.66 -15.14 25.87
CA ASP A 228 2.32 -14.91 27.17
C ASP A 228 1.45 -14.11 28.16
N VAL A 229 0.21 -14.55 28.44
CA VAL A 229 -0.62 -14.06 29.56
C VAL A 229 -1.33 -15.22 30.27
#